data_AF-A0A1F3JUR6-F1
#
_entry.id   AF-A0A1F3JUR6-F1
#
_cell.length_a   1.000
_cell.length_b   1.000
_cell.length_c   1.000
_cell.angle_alpha   90.00
_cell.angle_beta   90.00
_cell.angle_gamma   90.00
#
_symmetry.space_group_name_H-M   'P 1'
#
loop_
_entity.id
_entity.type
_entity.pdbx_description
1 polymer ?
#
loop_
_entity_poly.entity_id
_entity_poly.type
_entity_poly.pdbx_seq_one_letter_code
_entity_poly.pdbx_strand_id
1 'polypeptide(L)'
;MNKIVPFKTYYDRVKAIGNIGTFLLYTSGLMSIAVLIIDKSSFANKEIFQNYLNSLLAVFSVFYFFSNIVQSYFFQNAEFHRKNDFTDNSFKTKLSEKNSVNYFSNDNIENGILKLGVNCFENSFFTRNISGKMMIKESIKSTVILCLFILVAAVTDTRIFMTLLKMALPLSIIQKTVKLLILHQKVSKVFFAFKLIFTDVHEAKRPSLIINNVINYEKSLSWACITLDSKVFNRMNAELSIEWERIKNEHSL
;
A
#
# COMPACT_ATOMS: atom_id res chain seq x y z
N MET A 1 22.41 -7.70 17.27
CA MET A 1 21.81 -6.53 17.98
C MET A 1 20.31 -6.51 17.73
N ASN A 2 19.51 -6.01 18.68
CA ASN A 2 18.05 -5.93 18.51
C ASN A 2 17.67 -4.80 17.53
N LYS A 3 16.71 -5.07 16.63
CA LYS A 3 16.18 -4.11 15.67
C LYS A 3 15.15 -3.19 16.35
N ILE A 4 15.36 -1.87 16.27
CA ILE A 4 14.46 -0.87 16.84
C ILE A 4 13.90 -0.01 15.71
N VAL A 5 12.56 0.07 15.62
CA VAL A 5 11.88 0.82 14.55
C VAL A 5 10.78 1.70 15.19
N PRO A 6 11.11 2.91 15.68
CA PRO A 6 10.18 3.74 16.45
C PRO A 6 8.90 4.09 15.67
N PHE A 7 9.04 4.39 14.38
CA PHE A 7 7.92 4.77 13.50
C PHE A 7 6.95 3.61 13.21
N LYS A 8 7.31 2.35 13.54
CA LYS A 8 6.43 1.18 13.36
C LYS A 8 5.10 1.34 14.10
N THR A 9 5.14 1.95 15.29
CA THR A 9 3.94 2.21 16.10
C THR A 9 2.89 3.05 15.37
N TYR A 10 3.31 3.98 14.51
CA TYR A 10 2.40 4.77 13.68
C TYR A 10 1.80 3.93 12.55
N TYR A 11 2.59 3.07 11.90
CA TYR A 11 2.07 2.12 10.90
C TYR A 11 1.11 1.08 11.51
N ASP A 12 1.33 0.68 12.76
CA ASP A 12 0.40 -0.22 13.47
C ASP A 12 -0.98 0.43 13.65
N ARG A 13 -1.03 1.75 13.91
CA ARG A 13 -2.30 2.52 13.92
C ARG A 13 -2.95 2.58 12.54
N VAL A 14 -2.18 2.84 11.49
CA VAL A 14 -2.66 2.84 10.10
C VAL A 14 -3.26 1.47 9.75
N LYS A 15 -2.62 0.39 10.19
CA LYS A 15 -3.08 -0.98 9.97
C LYS A 15 -4.37 -1.28 10.74
N ALA A 16 -4.48 -0.82 11.99
CA ALA A 16 -5.70 -0.99 12.78
C ALA A 16 -6.91 -0.32 12.10
N ILE A 17 -6.78 0.94 11.68
CA ILE A 17 -7.83 1.67 10.96
C ILE A 17 -8.10 1.02 9.60
N GLY A 18 -7.06 0.61 8.90
CA GLY A 18 -7.18 -0.12 7.63
C GLY A 18 -7.95 -1.43 7.76
N ASN A 19 -7.80 -2.15 8.87
CA ASN A 19 -8.56 -3.37 9.14
C ASN A 19 -10.05 -3.07 9.36
N ILE A 20 -10.39 -1.98 10.06
CA ILE A 20 -11.78 -1.52 10.23
C ILE A 20 -12.38 -1.18 8.86
N GLY A 21 -11.69 -0.38 8.04
CA GLY A 21 -12.14 -0.04 6.69
C GLY A 21 -12.30 -1.28 5.82
N THR A 22 -11.38 -2.24 5.92
CA THR A 22 -11.46 -3.52 5.19
C THR A 22 -12.67 -4.35 5.64
N PHE A 23 -12.96 -4.40 6.93
CA PHE A 23 -14.15 -5.06 7.47
C PHE A 23 -15.43 -4.42 6.93
N LEU A 24 -15.57 -3.10 7.05
CA LEU A 24 -16.73 -2.34 6.54
C LEU A 24 -16.95 -2.57 5.04
N LEU A 25 -15.87 -2.61 4.26
CA LEU A 25 -15.92 -2.81 2.83
C LEU A 25 -16.46 -4.20 2.45
N TYR A 26 -15.90 -5.26 3.05
CA TYR A 26 -16.31 -6.62 2.75
C TYR A 26 -17.71 -6.94 3.28
N THR A 27 -18.06 -6.48 4.48
CA THR A 27 -19.42 -6.68 5.01
C THR A 27 -20.46 -5.97 4.16
N SER A 28 -20.17 -4.75 3.70
CA SER A 28 -21.06 -4.03 2.77
C SER A 28 -21.17 -4.73 1.41
N GLY A 29 -20.08 -5.30 0.89
CA GLY A 29 -20.12 -6.10 -0.33
C GLY A 29 -21.05 -7.32 -0.19
N LEU A 30 -20.96 -8.04 0.93
CA LEU A 30 -21.83 -9.18 1.23
C LEU A 30 -23.29 -8.76 1.41
N MET A 31 -23.55 -7.67 2.13
CA MET A 31 -24.89 -7.11 2.30
C MET A 31 -25.51 -6.69 0.97
N SER A 32 -24.70 -6.10 0.07
CA SER A 32 -25.15 -5.72 -1.27
C SER A 32 -25.58 -6.96 -2.07
N ILE A 33 -24.84 -8.06 -1.99
CA ILE A 33 -25.23 -9.33 -2.60
C ILE A 33 -26.52 -9.89 -1.96
N ALA A 34 -26.65 -9.81 -0.63
CA ALA A 34 -27.84 -10.26 0.09
C ALA A 34 -29.11 -9.51 -0.34
N VAL A 35 -29.04 -8.18 -0.52
CA VAL A 35 -30.16 -7.37 -1.03
C VAL A 35 -30.63 -7.89 -2.40
N LEU A 36 -29.69 -8.23 -3.28
CA LEU A 36 -29.97 -8.72 -4.64
C LEU A 36 -30.63 -10.10 -4.64
N ILE A 37 -30.23 -10.99 -3.73
CA ILE A 37 -30.82 -12.32 -3.58
C ILE A 37 -32.26 -12.21 -3.05
N ILE A 38 -32.48 -11.37 -2.04
CA ILE A 38 -33.79 -11.20 -1.40
C ILE A 38 -34.81 -10.60 -2.35
N ASP A 39 -34.37 -9.70 -3.22
CA ASP A 39 -35.23 -9.09 -4.24
C ASP A 39 -35.96 -10.12 -5.12
N LYS A 40 -35.22 -11.17 -5.53
CA LYS A 40 -35.71 -12.25 -6.37
C LYS A 40 -36.44 -13.36 -5.60
N SER A 41 -36.31 -13.39 -4.29
CA SER A 41 -36.95 -14.41 -3.47
C SER A 41 -38.43 -14.11 -3.26
N SER A 42 -39.25 -15.15 -3.06
CA SER A 42 -40.64 -15.04 -2.64
C SER A 42 -40.80 -14.85 -1.12
N PHE A 43 -39.77 -14.31 -0.46
CA PHE A 43 -39.72 -14.15 0.98
C PHE A 43 -40.78 -13.17 1.50
N ALA A 44 -41.54 -13.57 2.52
CA ALA A 44 -42.50 -12.70 3.19
C ALA A 44 -41.77 -11.51 3.85
N ASN A 45 -42.35 -10.31 3.81
CA ASN A 45 -41.75 -9.07 4.34
C ASN A 45 -40.41 -8.64 3.68
N LYS A 46 -40.14 -9.05 2.43
CA LYS A 46 -38.90 -8.70 1.71
C LYS A 46 -38.59 -7.20 1.69
N GLU A 47 -39.61 -6.35 1.50
CA GLU A 47 -39.44 -4.89 1.41
C GLU A 47 -38.90 -4.30 2.72
N ILE A 48 -39.42 -4.76 3.87
CA ILE A 48 -38.98 -4.33 5.20
C ILE A 48 -37.51 -4.70 5.40
N PHE A 49 -37.15 -5.95 5.09
CA PHE A 49 -35.78 -6.43 5.27
C PHE A 49 -34.79 -5.73 4.32
N GLN A 50 -35.17 -5.50 3.07
CA GLN A 50 -34.38 -4.73 2.11
C GLN A 50 -34.16 -3.29 2.59
N ASN A 51 -35.17 -2.63 3.15
CA ASN A 51 -35.02 -1.29 3.70
C ASN A 51 -33.99 -1.25 4.83
N TYR A 52 -34.04 -2.17 5.80
CA TYR A 52 -33.04 -2.24 6.87
C TYR A 52 -31.63 -2.50 6.34
N LEU A 53 -31.46 -3.43 5.39
CA LEU A 53 -30.17 -3.69 4.77
C LEU A 53 -29.62 -2.47 4.02
N ASN A 54 -30.46 -1.77 3.26
CA ASN A 54 -30.08 -0.57 2.53
C ASN A 54 -29.70 0.58 3.46
N SER A 55 -30.42 0.77 4.56
CA SER A 55 -30.04 1.75 5.60
C SER A 55 -28.69 1.41 6.23
N LEU A 56 -28.45 0.14 6.57
CA LEU A 56 -27.18 -0.31 7.14
C LEU A 56 -26.01 -0.16 6.14
N LEU A 57 -26.24 -0.49 4.88
CA LEU A 57 -25.28 -0.28 3.78
C LEU A 57 -24.89 1.20 3.64
N ALA A 58 -25.86 2.11 3.70
CA ALA A 58 -25.60 3.54 3.63
C ALA A 58 -24.71 4.00 4.81
N VAL A 59 -25.04 3.55 6.03
CA VAL A 59 -24.24 3.83 7.23
C VAL A 59 -22.81 3.29 7.09
N PHE A 60 -22.65 2.03 6.68
CA PHE A 60 -21.32 1.43 6.49
C PHE A 60 -20.51 2.12 5.40
N SER A 61 -21.16 2.57 4.32
CA SER A 61 -20.51 3.32 3.25
C SER A 61 -19.92 4.63 3.74
N VAL A 62 -20.68 5.36 4.57
CA VAL A 62 -20.23 6.61 5.19
C VAL A 62 -19.04 6.35 6.12
N PHE A 63 -19.13 5.37 7.02
CA PHE A 63 -18.03 5.01 7.92
C PHE A 63 -16.79 4.52 7.16
N TYR A 64 -16.97 3.77 6.08
CA TYR A 64 -15.88 3.34 5.22
C TYR A 64 -15.17 4.54 4.57
N PHE A 65 -15.92 5.50 4.05
CA PHE A 65 -15.36 6.71 3.47
C PHE A 65 -14.51 7.49 4.49
N PHE A 66 -15.06 7.74 5.69
CA PHE A 66 -14.31 8.39 6.76
C PHE A 66 -13.10 7.58 7.21
N SER A 67 -13.22 6.25 7.30
CA SER A 67 -12.10 5.37 7.61
C SER A 67 -10.96 5.51 6.60
N ASN A 68 -11.24 5.69 5.31
CA ASN A 68 -10.21 5.89 4.29
C ASN A 68 -9.49 7.24 4.43
N ILE A 69 -10.24 8.31 4.72
CA ILE A 69 -9.66 9.64 4.96
C ILE A 69 -8.73 9.57 6.18
N VAL A 70 -9.25 9.03 7.29
CA VAL A 70 -8.50 8.90 8.54
C VAL A 70 -7.28 8.01 8.34
N GLN A 71 -7.42 6.86 7.65
CA GLN A 71 -6.30 5.99 7.32
C GLN A 71 -5.23 6.73 6.51
N SER A 72 -5.62 7.51 5.50
CA SER A 72 -4.69 8.26 4.65
C SER A 72 -3.95 9.33 5.45
N TYR A 73 -4.65 10.04 6.33
CA TYR A 73 -4.03 11.02 7.25
C TYR A 73 -2.98 10.36 8.16
N PHE A 74 -3.33 9.26 8.83
CA PHE A 74 -2.37 8.55 9.68
C PHE A 74 -1.22 7.94 8.87
N PHE A 75 -1.46 7.54 7.62
CA PHE A 75 -0.41 7.07 6.73
C PHE A 75 0.60 8.19 6.44
N GLN A 76 0.14 9.40 6.08
CA GLN A 76 1.04 10.54 5.89
C GLN A 76 1.81 10.88 7.15
N ASN A 77 1.18 10.79 8.33
CA ASN A 77 1.88 11.00 9.59
C ASN A 77 2.95 9.92 9.84
N ALA A 78 2.65 8.65 9.56
CA ALA A 78 3.63 7.57 9.67
C ALA A 78 4.82 7.76 8.70
N GLU A 79 4.54 8.13 7.44
CA GLU A 79 5.56 8.45 6.45
C GLU A 79 6.41 9.66 6.86
N PHE A 80 5.82 10.69 7.48
CA PHE A 80 6.58 11.84 7.98
C PHE A 80 7.67 11.40 8.98
N HIS A 81 7.30 10.57 9.97
CA HIS A 81 8.26 10.04 10.94
C HIS A 81 9.29 9.10 10.29
N ARG A 82 8.86 8.20 9.39
CA ARG A 82 9.78 7.32 8.64
C ARG A 82 10.78 8.12 7.79
N LYS A 83 10.31 9.16 7.10
CA LYS A 83 11.13 10.01 6.23
C LYS A 83 12.11 10.84 7.03
N ASN A 84 11.74 11.34 8.21
CA ASN A 84 12.67 12.03 9.10
C ASN A 84 13.78 11.09 9.57
N ASP A 85 13.44 9.87 9.99
CA ASP A 85 14.42 8.84 10.37
C ASP A 85 15.36 8.47 9.21
N PHE A 86 14.81 8.29 8.02
CA PHE A 86 15.57 8.04 6.80
C PHE A 86 16.53 9.19 6.48
N THR A 87 16.10 10.44 6.67
CA THR A 87 16.94 11.63 6.46
C THR A 87 18.06 11.71 7.51
N ASP A 88 17.74 11.47 8.77
CA ASP A 88 18.70 11.42 9.87
C ASP A 88 19.76 10.33 9.67
N ASN A 89 19.35 9.12 9.27
CA ASN A 89 20.29 8.04 8.95
C ASN A 89 21.20 8.42 7.78
N SER A 90 20.68 9.11 6.78
CA SER A 90 21.44 9.45 5.58
C SER A 90 22.40 10.62 5.80
N PHE A 91 22.00 11.67 6.51
CA PHE A 91 22.77 12.93 6.64
C PHE A 91 23.29 13.22 8.05
N LYS A 92 23.07 12.33 9.03
CA LYS A 92 23.46 12.54 10.44
C LYS A 92 22.79 13.77 11.07
N THR A 93 21.55 14.04 10.67
CA THR A 93 20.71 15.11 11.24
C THR A 93 19.93 14.63 12.47
N LYS A 94 19.12 15.51 13.06
CA LYS A 94 18.27 15.23 14.23
C LYS A 94 16.83 15.73 14.02
N LEU A 95 16.19 15.26 12.96
CA LEU A 95 14.80 15.56 12.60
C LEU A 95 13.79 14.65 13.33
N SER A 96 14.21 13.45 13.72
CA SER A 96 13.39 12.50 14.49
C SER A 96 13.70 12.58 15.97
N GLU A 97 12.67 12.43 16.81
CA GLU A 97 12.85 12.31 18.27
C GLU A 97 13.61 11.04 18.66
N LYS A 98 13.37 9.95 17.93
CA LYS A 98 14.02 8.64 18.12
C LYS A 98 14.32 8.03 16.77
N ASN A 99 15.59 7.73 16.53
CA ASN A 99 16.03 7.07 15.31
C ASN A 99 15.96 5.55 15.43
N SER A 100 15.80 4.90 14.29
CA SER A 100 15.83 3.46 14.12
C SER A 100 17.24 2.91 14.30
N VAL A 101 17.32 1.64 14.72
CA VAL A 101 18.57 0.92 14.96
C VAL A 101 18.51 -0.39 14.21
N ASN A 102 19.51 -0.68 13.38
CA ASN A 102 19.55 -1.84 12.48
C ASN A 102 18.32 -1.94 11.55
N TYR A 103 17.78 -0.79 11.12
CA TYR A 103 16.72 -0.74 10.11
C TYR A 103 17.30 -0.80 8.69
N PHE A 104 18.34 0.00 8.42
CA PHE A 104 19.12 -0.02 7.18
C PHE A 104 20.32 -0.96 7.34
N SER A 105 20.79 -1.56 6.23
CA SER A 105 21.99 -2.43 6.23
C SER A 105 23.29 -1.71 5.85
N ASN A 106 23.25 -0.39 5.68
CA ASN A 106 24.31 0.38 5.01
C ASN A 106 25.02 1.34 5.97
N ASP A 107 25.20 0.89 7.22
CA ASP A 107 25.81 1.70 8.28
C ASP A 107 27.30 1.98 8.03
N ASN A 108 27.97 1.15 7.22
CA ASN A 108 29.35 1.30 6.76
C ASN A 108 29.56 2.46 5.78
N ILE A 109 28.50 2.95 5.13
CA ILE A 109 28.58 4.06 4.17
C ILE A 109 28.58 5.40 4.93
N GLU A 110 29.48 6.31 4.53
CA GLU A 110 29.56 7.66 5.09
C GLU A 110 28.27 8.46 4.84
N ASN A 111 27.89 9.29 5.80
CA ASN A 111 26.69 10.13 5.68
C ASN A 111 26.80 11.12 4.51
N GLY A 112 25.71 11.25 3.74
CA GLY A 112 25.65 12.14 2.58
C GLY A 112 24.67 11.64 1.52
N ILE A 113 24.75 12.24 0.33
CA ILE A 113 23.85 11.92 -0.79
C ILE A 113 24.04 10.48 -1.26
N LEU A 114 25.27 9.94 -1.20
CA LEU A 114 25.53 8.54 -1.54
C LEU A 114 24.72 7.60 -0.62
N LYS A 115 24.85 7.74 0.71
CA LYS A 115 24.10 6.94 1.68
C LYS A 115 22.59 7.07 1.52
N LEU A 116 22.10 8.29 1.26
CA LEU A 116 20.68 8.52 0.92
C LEU A 116 20.26 7.66 -0.27
N GLY A 117 21.06 7.66 -1.33
CA GLY A 117 20.82 6.87 -2.53
C GLY A 117 20.83 5.36 -2.29
N VAL A 118 21.83 4.84 -1.57
CA VAL A 118 21.95 3.39 -1.30
C VAL A 118 20.82 2.90 -0.40
N ASN A 119 20.49 3.65 0.66
CA ASN A 119 19.34 3.33 1.52
C ASN A 119 18.01 3.38 0.74
N CYS A 120 17.84 4.34 -0.18
CA CYS A 120 16.65 4.40 -1.02
C CYS A 120 16.62 3.25 -2.05
N PHE A 121 17.79 2.84 -2.54
CA PHE A 121 17.92 1.70 -3.44
C PHE A 121 17.49 0.41 -2.74
N GLU A 122 17.96 0.16 -1.52
CA GLU A 122 17.50 -0.94 -0.64
C GLU A 122 15.98 -0.88 -0.45
N ASN A 123 15.47 0.27 0.00
CA ASN A 123 14.04 0.48 0.22
C ASN A 123 13.20 0.21 -1.04
N SER A 124 13.66 0.65 -2.21
CA SER A 124 12.99 0.43 -3.49
C SER A 124 13.02 -1.03 -3.91
N PHE A 125 14.13 -1.73 -3.66
CA PHE A 125 14.27 -3.16 -3.91
C PHE A 125 13.28 -3.98 -3.07
N PHE A 126 13.24 -3.75 -1.74
CA PHE A 126 12.31 -4.44 -0.85
C PHE A 126 10.85 -4.11 -1.23
N THR A 127 10.53 -2.83 -1.41
CA THR A 127 9.17 -2.39 -1.75
C THR A 127 8.70 -2.97 -3.08
N ARG A 128 9.56 -3.01 -4.12
CA ARG A 128 9.25 -3.62 -5.41
C ARG A 128 8.87 -5.10 -5.27
N ASN A 129 9.70 -5.89 -4.60
CA ASN A 129 9.49 -7.33 -4.48
C ASN A 129 8.24 -7.67 -3.66
N ILE A 130 8.04 -6.96 -2.53
CA ILE A 130 6.89 -7.18 -1.66
C ILE A 130 5.60 -6.74 -2.36
N SER A 131 5.58 -5.55 -2.96
CA SER A 131 4.41 -5.05 -3.71
C SER A 131 4.06 -5.96 -4.89
N GLY A 132 5.06 -6.53 -5.59
CA GLY A 132 4.84 -7.50 -6.66
C GLY A 132 4.12 -8.77 -6.17
N LYS A 133 4.51 -9.29 -5.00
CA LYS A 133 3.83 -10.46 -4.41
C LYS A 133 2.42 -10.12 -3.91
N MET A 134 2.24 -8.93 -3.35
CA MET A 134 0.91 -8.44 -2.93
C MET A 134 -0.02 -8.25 -4.13
N MET A 135 0.49 -7.73 -5.24
CA MET A 135 -0.27 -7.42 -6.45
C MET A 135 -0.99 -8.65 -7.00
N ILE A 136 -0.33 -9.81 -7.09
CA ILE A 136 -0.95 -11.05 -7.57
C ILE A 136 -2.16 -11.42 -6.69
N LYS A 137 -1.98 -11.37 -5.36
CA LYS A 137 -3.03 -11.71 -4.39
C LYS A 137 -4.22 -10.75 -4.46
N GLU A 138 -3.95 -9.44 -4.53
CA GLU A 138 -5.01 -8.43 -4.59
C GLU A 138 -5.72 -8.41 -5.95
N SER A 139 -5.00 -8.64 -7.06
CA SER A 139 -5.60 -8.79 -8.38
C SER A 139 -6.57 -9.98 -8.44
N ILE A 140 -6.18 -11.16 -7.94
CA ILE A 140 -7.08 -12.33 -7.90
C ILE A 140 -8.35 -12.02 -7.11
N LYS A 141 -8.21 -11.42 -5.92
CA LYS A 141 -9.37 -11.02 -5.10
C LYS A 141 -10.27 -10.04 -5.83
N SER A 142 -9.69 -9.00 -6.44
CA SER A 142 -10.45 -7.98 -7.16
C SER A 142 -11.18 -8.56 -8.37
N THR A 143 -10.54 -9.47 -9.12
CA THR A 143 -11.15 -10.16 -10.26
C THR A 143 -12.32 -11.04 -9.81
N VAL A 144 -12.14 -11.85 -8.76
CA VAL A 144 -13.23 -12.71 -8.24
C VAL A 144 -14.44 -11.87 -7.82
N ILE A 145 -14.22 -10.76 -7.11
CA ILE A 145 -15.31 -9.88 -6.67
C ILE A 145 -16.00 -9.21 -7.85
N LEU A 146 -15.24 -8.75 -8.85
CA LEU A 146 -15.79 -8.17 -10.06
C LEU A 146 -16.61 -9.18 -10.86
N CYS A 147 -16.14 -10.43 -11.00
CA CYS A 147 -16.88 -11.49 -11.68
C CYS A 147 -18.18 -11.82 -10.95
N LEU A 148 -18.14 -11.98 -9.62
CA LEU A 148 -19.34 -12.19 -8.80
C LEU A 148 -20.34 -11.05 -9.01
N PHE A 149 -19.85 -9.82 -9.05
CA PHE A 149 -20.68 -8.64 -9.27
C PHE A 149 -21.37 -8.63 -10.63
N ILE A 150 -20.62 -8.90 -11.70
CA ILE A 150 -21.14 -8.96 -13.07
C ILE A 150 -22.18 -10.08 -13.19
N LEU A 151 -21.91 -11.26 -12.61
CA LEU A 151 -22.86 -12.37 -12.62
C LEU A 151 -24.17 -12.00 -11.93
N VAL A 152 -24.11 -11.40 -10.74
CA VAL A 152 -25.33 -10.98 -10.04
C VAL A 152 -26.05 -9.88 -10.82
N ALA A 153 -25.32 -8.92 -11.40
CA ALA A 153 -25.89 -7.87 -12.23
C ALA A 153 -26.62 -8.42 -13.46
N ALA A 154 -26.04 -9.38 -14.16
CA ALA A 154 -26.58 -9.95 -15.40
C ALA A 154 -27.92 -10.68 -15.20
N VAL A 155 -28.16 -11.25 -14.02
CA VAL A 155 -29.39 -12.00 -13.74
C VAL A 155 -30.49 -11.08 -13.17
N THR A 156 -30.19 -9.81 -12.84
CA THR A 156 -31.08 -8.94 -12.05
C THR A 156 -31.68 -7.82 -12.89
N ASP A 157 -32.96 -7.47 -12.66
CA ASP A 157 -33.70 -6.53 -13.50
C ASP A 157 -33.07 -5.12 -13.52
N THR A 158 -33.20 -4.42 -14.64
CA THR A 158 -32.47 -3.18 -15.01
C THR A 158 -32.59 -2.02 -13.99
N ARG A 159 -33.63 -1.99 -13.15
CA ARG A 159 -33.76 -1.00 -12.05
C ARG A 159 -32.73 -1.21 -10.93
N ILE A 160 -32.14 -2.40 -10.86
CA ILE A 160 -31.14 -2.79 -9.86
C ILE A 160 -29.72 -2.56 -10.38
N PHE A 161 -29.52 -2.47 -11.70
CA PHE A 161 -28.30 -1.91 -12.31
C PHE A 161 -28.06 -0.45 -11.87
N MET A 162 -29.11 0.34 -11.71
CA MET A 162 -29.03 1.67 -11.09
C MET A 162 -28.68 1.62 -9.60
N THR A 163 -29.03 0.53 -8.90
CA THR A 163 -28.62 0.28 -7.51
C THR A 163 -27.17 -0.20 -7.43
N LEU A 164 -26.68 -0.93 -8.45
CA LEU A 164 -25.26 -1.25 -8.70
C LEU A 164 -24.38 -0.01 -8.93
N LEU A 165 -24.91 1.03 -9.56
CA LEU A 165 -24.24 2.34 -9.67
C LEU A 165 -24.18 3.12 -8.35
N LYS A 166 -25.06 2.83 -7.38
CA LYS A 166 -24.99 3.41 -6.02
C LYS A 166 -23.85 2.81 -5.17
N MET A 167 -23.09 1.86 -5.74
CA MET A 167 -22.03 1.10 -5.08
C MET A 167 -20.64 1.69 -5.30
N ALA A 168 -20.31 2.76 -4.57
CA ALA A 168 -18.93 3.27 -4.48
C ALA A 168 -17.96 2.22 -3.88
N LEU A 169 -18.48 1.22 -3.17
CA LEU A 169 -17.69 0.26 -2.39
C LEU A 169 -16.97 -0.83 -3.23
N PRO A 170 -17.61 -1.60 -4.13
CA PRO A 170 -16.90 -2.54 -5.00
C PRO A 170 -15.82 -1.87 -5.86
N LEU A 171 -16.09 -0.66 -6.35
CA LEU A 171 -15.10 0.16 -7.07
C LEU A 171 -13.89 0.50 -6.20
N SER A 172 -14.07 0.63 -4.87
CA SER A 172 -12.97 0.91 -3.95
C SER A 172 -11.99 -0.27 -3.82
N ILE A 173 -12.45 -1.52 -3.99
CA ILE A 173 -11.57 -2.71 -4.03
C ILE A 173 -10.68 -2.65 -5.26
N ILE A 174 -11.26 -2.31 -6.41
CA ILE A 174 -10.54 -2.12 -7.67
C ILE A 174 -9.56 -0.95 -7.52
N GLN A 175 -9.99 0.18 -6.96
CA GLN A 175 -9.16 1.35 -6.72
C GLN A 175 -7.91 1.01 -5.90
N LYS A 176 -8.05 0.22 -4.82
CA LYS A 176 -6.92 -0.23 -4.00
C LYS A 176 -5.93 -1.08 -4.81
N THR A 177 -6.45 -1.99 -5.65
CA THR A 177 -5.65 -2.83 -6.53
C THR A 177 -4.90 -1.99 -7.58
N VAL A 178 -5.58 -1.03 -8.19
CA VAL A 178 -4.98 -0.08 -9.16
C VAL A 178 -3.88 0.76 -8.52
N LYS A 179 -4.11 1.28 -7.29
CA LYS A 179 -3.06 2.00 -6.55
C LYS A 179 -1.84 1.12 -6.29
N LEU A 180 -2.04 -0.16 -5.93
CA LEU A 180 -0.95 -1.11 -5.70
C LEU A 180 -0.16 -1.41 -6.98
N LEU A 181 -0.86 -1.60 -8.10
CA LEU A 181 -0.26 -1.78 -9.43
C LEU A 181 0.62 -0.59 -9.80
N ILE A 182 0.09 0.64 -9.66
CA ILE A 182 0.82 1.87 -9.98
C ILE A 182 2.01 2.05 -9.03
N LEU A 183 1.85 1.76 -7.74
CA LEU A 183 2.96 1.82 -6.77
C LEU A 183 4.07 0.85 -7.18
N HIS A 184 3.74 -0.41 -7.47
CA HIS A 184 4.70 -1.42 -7.88
C HIS A 184 5.48 -0.99 -9.14
N GLN A 185 4.78 -0.47 -10.15
CA GLN A 185 5.41 0.04 -11.37
C GLN A 185 6.33 1.23 -11.10
N LYS A 186 5.87 2.23 -10.32
CA LYS A 186 6.68 3.41 -10.00
C LYS A 186 7.93 3.06 -9.19
N VAL A 187 7.79 2.20 -8.17
CA VAL A 187 8.94 1.74 -7.38
C VAL A 187 9.87 0.86 -8.20
N SER A 188 9.35 0.06 -9.14
CA SER A 188 10.19 -0.69 -10.07
C SER A 188 11.04 0.23 -10.94
N LYS A 189 10.46 1.32 -11.46
CA LYS A 189 11.20 2.33 -12.21
C LYS A 189 12.29 2.98 -11.35
N VAL A 190 11.99 3.32 -10.11
CA VAL A 190 12.99 3.84 -9.14
C VAL A 190 14.14 2.86 -8.94
N PHE A 191 13.82 1.58 -8.70
CA PHE A 191 14.82 0.53 -8.49
C PHE A 191 15.75 0.38 -9.72
N PHE A 192 15.19 0.28 -10.92
CA PHE A 192 15.99 0.16 -12.14
C PHE A 192 16.79 1.43 -12.43
N ALA A 193 16.25 2.62 -12.13
CA ALA A 193 16.99 3.86 -12.22
C ALA A 193 18.20 3.88 -11.27
N PHE A 194 18.08 3.35 -10.05
CA PHE A 194 19.23 3.21 -9.15
C PHE A 194 20.29 2.24 -9.69
N LYS A 195 19.88 1.10 -10.30
CA LYS A 195 20.85 0.21 -10.98
C LYS A 195 21.70 0.98 -11.99
N LEU A 196 21.05 1.79 -12.84
CA LEU A 196 21.75 2.60 -13.86
C LEU A 196 22.62 3.70 -13.22
N ILE A 197 22.10 4.40 -12.20
CA ILE A 197 22.83 5.48 -11.51
C ILE A 197 24.13 4.96 -10.89
N PHE A 198 24.11 3.77 -10.27
CA PHE A 198 25.28 3.22 -9.61
C PHE A 198 26.22 2.44 -10.54
N THR A 199 25.78 2.03 -11.73
CA THR A 199 26.61 1.30 -12.71
C THR A 199 27.23 2.22 -13.76
N ASP A 200 26.39 3.02 -14.43
CA ASP A 200 26.76 3.63 -15.72
C ASP A 200 26.97 5.15 -15.63
N VAL A 201 26.49 5.79 -14.55
CA VAL A 201 26.58 7.25 -14.41
C VAL A 201 27.88 7.66 -13.74
N HIS A 202 28.58 8.61 -14.34
CA HIS A 202 29.75 9.27 -13.75
C HIS A 202 29.44 9.93 -12.40
N GLU A 203 30.35 9.77 -11.43
CA GLU A 203 30.17 10.21 -10.04
C GLU A 203 29.74 11.67 -9.90
N ALA A 204 30.31 12.58 -10.69
CA ALA A 204 29.97 14.01 -10.65
C ALA A 204 28.48 14.30 -10.94
N LYS A 205 27.79 13.43 -11.70
CA LYS A 205 26.36 13.56 -12.03
C LYS A 205 25.44 12.75 -11.11
N ARG A 206 25.98 11.83 -10.31
CA ARG A 206 25.17 10.96 -9.43
C ARG A 206 24.33 11.73 -8.41
N PRO A 207 24.83 12.78 -7.73
CA PRO A 207 24.07 13.42 -6.65
C PRO A 207 22.69 13.95 -7.07
N SER A 208 22.60 14.64 -8.22
CA SER A 208 21.33 15.19 -8.71
C SER A 208 20.35 14.09 -9.11
N LEU A 209 20.84 13.01 -9.74
CA LEU A 209 20.02 11.87 -10.12
C LEU A 209 19.54 11.06 -8.91
N ILE A 210 20.39 10.90 -7.89
CA ILE A 210 20.02 10.28 -6.61
C ILE A 210 18.87 11.07 -5.99
N ILE A 211 19.02 12.38 -5.83
CA ILE A 211 17.98 13.24 -5.23
C ILE A 211 16.66 13.11 -6.00
N ASN A 212 16.72 13.23 -7.34
CA ASN A 212 15.53 13.08 -8.17
C ASN A 212 14.86 11.72 -8.00
N ASN A 213 15.64 10.64 -7.93
CA ASN A 213 15.11 9.29 -7.80
C ASN A 213 14.52 9.02 -6.39
N VAL A 214 15.14 9.57 -5.34
CA VAL A 214 14.60 9.56 -3.98
C VAL A 214 13.28 10.31 -3.91
N ILE A 215 13.17 11.49 -4.53
CA ILE A 215 11.91 12.25 -4.60
C ILE A 215 10.82 11.41 -5.30
N ASN A 216 11.16 10.73 -6.40
CA ASN A 216 10.21 9.87 -7.10
C ASN A 216 9.74 8.68 -6.25
N TYR A 217 10.64 8.10 -5.45
CA TYR A 217 10.29 7.05 -4.48
C TYR A 217 9.32 7.56 -3.43
N GLU A 218 9.69 8.62 -2.71
CA GLU A 218 8.93 9.19 -1.61
C GLU A 218 7.56 9.70 -2.09
N LYS A 219 7.51 10.41 -3.23
CA LYS A 219 6.26 10.82 -3.89
C LYS A 219 5.34 9.64 -4.21
N SER A 220 5.91 8.52 -4.64
CA SER A 220 5.14 7.32 -5.00
C SER A 220 4.51 6.68 -3.77
N LEU A 221 5.26 6.58 -2.67
CA LEU A 221 4.74 6.09 -1.38
C LEU A 221 3.64 6.99 -0.83
N SER A 222 3.90 8.30 -0.73
CA SER A 222 2.95 9.27 -0.22
C SER A 222 1.65 9.29 -1.04
N TRP A 223 1.74 9.22 -2.37
CA TRP A 223 0.53 9.19 -3.21
C TRP A 223 -0.27 7.88 -3.05
N ALA A 224 0.41 6.73 -2.98
CA ALA A 224 -0.27 5.45 -2.94
C ALA A 224 -1.03 5.24 -1.62
N CYS A 225 -0.47 5.69 -0.49
CA CYS A 225 -1.01 5.45 0.85
C CYS A 225 -1.26 3.95 1.14
N ILE A 226 -0.39 3.08 0.63
CA ILE A 226 -0.51 1.63 0.79
C ILE A 226 0.52 1.14 1.79
N THR A 227 0.05 0.45 2.83
CA THR A 227 0.90 -0.30 3.74
C THR A 227 1.27 -1.66 3.13
N LEU A 228 2.57 -2.00 3.16
CA LEU A 228 3.03 -3.31 2.73
C LEU A 228 2.58 -4.40 3.72
N ASP A 229 2.27 -5.58 3.20
CA ASP A 229 1.81 -6.72 4.01
C ASP A 229 2.97 -7.26 4.85
N SER A 230 2.87 -7.10 6.19
CA SER A 230 3.90 -7.57 7.13
C SER A 230 4.15 -9.07 7.06
N LYS A 231 3.14 -9.88 6.72
CA LYS A 231 3.30 -11.34 6.56
C LYS A 231 4.11 -11.65 5.31
N VAL A 232 3.86 -10.91 4.22
CA VAL A 232 4.65 -11.03 2.99
C VAL A 232 6.08 -10.58 3.24
N PHE A 233 6.28 -9.44 3.90
CA PHE A 233 7.59 -8.95 4.32
C PHE A 233 8.35 -10.00 5.13
N ASN A 234 7.78 -10.48 6.25
CA ASN A 234 8.45 -11.45 7.13
C ASN A 234 8.86 -12.74 6.39
N ARG A 235 8.03 -13.21 5.46
CA ARG A 235 8.32 -14.41 4.66
C ARG A 235 9.46 -14.19 3.66
N MET A 236 9.55 -13.00 3.07
CA MET A 236 10.53 -12.68 2.02
C MET A 236 11.82 -12.07 2.58
N ASN A 237 11.82 -11.58 3.82
CA ASN A 237 12.90 -10.76 4.36
C ASN A 237 14.27 -11.46 4.30
N ALA A 238 14.35 -12.73 4.70
CA ALA A 238 15.61 -13.47 4.71
C ALA A 238 16.22 -13.59 3.30
N GLU A 239 15.41 -13.99 2.31
CA GLU A 239 15.82 -14.12 0.91
C GLU A 239 16.22 -12.77 0.31
N LEU A 240 15.38 -11.74 0.53
CA LEU A 240 15.64 -10.40 0.00
C LEU A 240 16.88 -9.76 0.63
N SER A 241 17.16 -9.99 1.92
CA SER A 241 18.39 -9.48 2.55
C SER A 241 19.63 -10.09 1.91
N ILE A 242 19.65 -11.40 1.62
CA ILE A 242 20.77 -12.05 0.92
C ILE A 242 20.94 -11.48 -0.49
N GLU A 243 19.84 -11.32 -1.21
CA GLU A 243 19.87 -10.76 -2.57
C GLU A 243 20.30 -9.29 -2.59
N TRP A 244 19.93 -8.52 -1.57
CA TRP A 244 20.39 -7.14 -1.43
C TRP A 244 21.91 -7.05 -1.22
N GLU A 245 22.49 -7.90 -0.38
CA GLU A 245 23.95 -7.97 -0.23
C GLU A 245 24.64 -8.31 -1.56
N ARG A 246 24.05 -9.21 -2.36
CA ARG A 246 24.53 -9.52 -3.71
C ARG A 246 24.52 -8.29 -4.62
N ILE A 247 23.42 -7.53 -4.62
CA ILE A 247 23.27 -6.29 -5.40
C ILE A 247 24.31 -5.23 -4.96
N LYS A 248 24.55 -5.07 -3.66
CA LYS A 248 25.60 -4.15 -3.18
C LYS A 248 26.98 -4.51 -3.72
N ASN A 249 27.34 -5.78 -3.64
CA ASN A 249 28.62 -6.28 -4.16
C ASN A 249 28.75 -6.06 -5.68
N GLU A 250 27.69 -6.30 -6.46
CA GLU A 250 27.67 -6.05 -7.91
C GLU A 250 27.93 -4.58 -8.27
N HIS A 251 27.45 -3.65 -7.44
CA HIS A 251 27.56 -2.21 -7.68
C HIS A 251 28.68 -1.54 -6.88
N SER A 252 29.53 -2.31 -6.19
CA SER A 252 30.61 -1.81 -5.33
C SER A 252 30.14 -0.77 -4.29
N LEU A 253 28.99 -1.04 -3.66
CA LEU A 253 28.35 -0.18 -2.66
C LEU A 253 28.65 -0.61 -1.21
#